data_AF-A0A9X3CYB6-F1
#
_entry.id   AF-A0A9X3CYB6-F1
#
_cell.length_a   1.000
_cell.length_b   1.000
_cell.length_c   1.000
_cell.angle_alpha   90.00
_cell.angle_beta   90.00
_cell.angle_gamma   90.00
#
_symmetry.space_group_name_H-M   'P 1'
#
loop_
_entity.id
_entity.type
_entity.pdbx_description
1 polymer ?
#
loop_
_entity_poly.entity_id
_entity_poly.type
_entity_poly.pdbx_seq_one_letter_code
_entity_poly.pdbx_strand_id
1 'polypeptide(L)'
;MKNIQLLVLTCFFCGCITTNFNRQEIDLPGEKIKNKEERLRELYSETVVPFFEDLENLSIPINFQVDQKDLSINAGAAFDYIEVSRGLINLENEPIQIFVLAHEISHLAILEQKQILGIQSELPKGSKINDYKKVEYLSDLIAIYLIKTNYPEVFDLLDSNFCYLQEILGAASFTHPSGKERIDSIKKYVKNIRKGNENISFRNRFIHIWEMQ
;
A
#
# COMPACT_ATOMS: atom_id res chain seq x y z
N MET A 1 77.36 -5.70 26.84
CA MET A 1 77.26 -5.19 25.45
C MET A 1 75.78 -5.10 25.12
N LYS A 2 75.30 -3.86 24.96
CA LYS A 2 73.95 -3.52 24.51
C LYS A 2 73.80 -3.94 23.05
N ASN A 3 72.66 -4.49 22.66
CA ASN A 3 72.11 -4.26 21.33
C ASN A 3 70.64 -3.89 21.49
N ILE A 4 70.32 -2.77 20.85
CA ILE A 4 69.16 -1.92 21.02
C ILE A 4 67.99 -2.49 20.21
N GLN A 5 66.79 -2.40 20.79
CA GLN A 5 65.52 -2.62 20.13
C GLN A 5 65.39 -1.77 18.87
N LEU A 6 64.93 -2.33 17.75
CA LEU A 6 64.29 -1.55 16.71
C LEU A 6 63.05 -2.30 16.20
N LEU A 7 61.92 -1.88 16.75
CA LEU A 7 60.57 -2.12 16.26
C LEU A 7 60.43 -1.37 14.92
N VAL A 8 60.41 -2.09 13.80
CA VAL A 8 60.13 -1.50 12.48
C VAL A 8 58.64 -1.57 12.23
N LEU A 9 57.96 -0.47 12.55
CA LEU A 9 56.63 -0.13 12.08
C LEU A 9 56.71 0.17 10.57
N THR A 10 56.16 -0.70 9.74
CA THR A 10 55.98 -0.42 8.31
C THR A 10 54.51 -0.12 8.04
N CYS A 11 54.24 1.17 7.82
CA CYS A 11 52.98 1.68 7.29
C CYS A 11 52.80 1.19 5.85
N PHE A 12 51.82 0.32 5.60
CA PHE A 12 51.28 0.12 4.26
C PHE A 12 50.22 1.19 4.00
N PHE A 13 50.62 2.23 3.27
CA PHE A 13 49.70 3.19 2.67
C PHE A 13 49.15 2.65 1.34
N CYS A 14 47.85 2.89 1.15
CA CYS A 14 47.14 3.07 -0.11
C CYS A 14 47.13 1.95 -1.16
N GLY A 15 45.96 1.31 -1.23
CA GLY A 15 45.47 0.61 -2.41
C GLY A 15 43.95 0.44 -2.36
N CYS A 16 43.19 1.50 -2.08
CA CYS A 16 41.76 1.51 -2.35
C CYS A 16 41.57 1.44 -3.86
N ILE A 17 41.32 0.25 -4.41
CA ILE A 17 40.79 0.11 -5.76
C ILE A 17 39.32 0.49 -5.68
N THR A 18 39.04 1.79 -5.78
CA THR A 18 37.72 2.27 -6.20
C THR A 18 37.58 1.94 -7.67
N THR A 19 36.93 0.83 -8.00
CA THR A 19 36.39 0.67 -9.35
C THR A 19 35.24 1.66 -9.50
N ASN A 20 35.57 2.86 -10.00
CA ASN A 20 34.62 3.74 -10.64
C ASN A 20 34.11 3.02 -11.91
N PHE A 21 33.07 2.20 -11.76
CA PHE A 21 32.23 1.87 -12.88
C PHE A 21 31.34 3.08 -13.16
N ASN A 22 31.94 4.05 -13.85
CA ASN A 22 31.19 5.09 -14.55
C ASN A 22 30.61 4.44 -15.81
N ARG A 23 29.59 3.59 -15.62
CA ARG A 23 28.69 3.24 -16.71
C ARG A 23 27.68 4.37 -16.77
N GLN A 24 27.96 5.37 -17.60
CA GLN A 24 26.89 6.20 -18.16
C GLN A 24 26.04 5.27 -19.02
N GLU A 25 25.08 4.60 -18.39
CA GLU A 25 23.92 4.09 -19.10
C GLU A 25 23.20 5.30 -19.67
N ILE A 26 23.21 5.39 -21.00
CA ILE A 26 22.35 6.31 -21.72
C ILE A 26 20.95 5.74 -21.49
N ASP A 27 20.30 6.22 -20.42
CA ASP A 27 18.95 5.86 -20.00
C ASP A 27 17.98 6.22 -21.14
N LEU A 28 17.64 5.23 -21.98
CA LEU A 28 16.57 5.39 -22.95
C LEU A 28 15.26 5.46 -22.15
N PRO A 29 14.45 6.52 -22.32
CA PRO A 29 13.25 6.72 -21.51
C PRO A 29 12.30 5.50 -21.48
N GLY A 30 12.24 4.73 -22.57
CA GLY A 30 11.37 3.54 -22.67
C GLY A 30 11.83 2.33 -21.84
N GLU A 31 13.13 2.14 -21.62
CA GLU A 31 13.68 0.97 -20.91
C GLU A 31 13.50 1.10 -19.39
N LYS A 32 13.73 2.30 -18.87
CA LYS A 32 13.47 2.65 -17.47
C LYS A 32 11.99 2.53 -17.10
N ILE A 33 11.11 2.85 -18.04
CA ILE A 33 9.67 2.76 -17.88
C ILE A 33 9.20 1.30 -17.82
N LYS A 34 9.71 0.46 -18.73
CA LYS A 34 9.38 -0.96 -18.77
C LYS A 34 9.76 -1.66 -17.46
N ASN A 35 10.92 -1.30 -16.89
CA ASN A 35 11.36 -1.76 -15.58
C ASN A 35 10.40 -1.33 -14.45
N LYS A 36 9.93 -0.08 -14.45
CA LYS A 36 8.97 0.40 -13.43
C LYS A 36 7.61 -0.31 -13.51
N GLU A 37 7.10 -0.56 -14.72
CA GLU A 37 5.85 -1.31 -14.90
C GLU A 37 5.99 -2.76 -14.43
N GLU A 38 7.07 -3.43 -14.82
CA GLU A 38 7.37 -4.80 -14.39
C GLU A 38 7.49 -4.88 -12.87
N ARG A 39 8.20 -3.94 -12.24
CA ARG A 39 8.29 -3.85 -10.77
C ARG A 39 6.92 -3.66 -10.10
N LEU A 40 6.03 -2.85 -10.67
CA LEU A 40 4.68 -2.66 -10.10
C LEU A 40 3.82 -3.93 -10.28
N ARG A 41 4.00 -4.67 -11.40
CA ARG A 41 3.35 -5.96 -11.62
C ARG A 41 3.84 -7.01 -10.61
N GLU A 42 5.15 -7.10 -10.39
CA GLU A 42 5.76 -7.96 -9.38
C GLU A 42 5.26 -7.58 -7.98
N LEU A 43 5.27 -6.30 -7.64
CA LEU A 43 4.72 -5.81 -6.37
C LEU A 43 3.26 -6.22 -6.17
N TYR A 44 2.44 -6.12 -7.23
CA TYR A 44 1.07 -6.56 -7.19
C TYR A 44 0.96 -8.07 -6.95
N SER A 45 1.62 -8.89 -7.78
CA SER A 45 1.45 -10.36 -7.74
C SER A 45 2.16 -11.04 -6.57
N GLU A 46 3.32 -10.54 -6.16
CA GLU A 46 4.18 -11.19 -5.16
C GLU A 46 4.01 -10.62 -3.75
N THR A 47 3.47 -9.40 -3.62
CA THR A 47 3.28 -8.75 -2.32
C THR A 47 1.79 -8.52 -2.04
N VAL A 48 1.07 -7.80 -2.91
CA VAL A 48 -0.31 -7.39 -2.60
C VAL A 48 -1.29 -8.55 -2.69
N VAL A 49 -1.23 -9.37 -3.73
CA VAL A 49 -2.14 -10.52 -3.92
C VAL A 49 -2.08 -11.51 -2.74
N PRO A 50 -0.89 -11.90 -2.22
CA PRO A 50 -0.79 -12.76 -1.04
C PRO A 50 -1.50 -12.25 0.21
N PHE A 51 -1.74 -10.94 0.36
CA PHE A 51 -2.50 -10.41 1.51
C PHE A 51 -3.92 -10.95 1.59
N PHE A 52 -4.47 -11.43 0.47
CA PHE A 52 -5.85 -11.87 0.34
C PHE A 52 -5.95 -13.39 0.14
N GLU A 53 -4.86 -14.16 0.26
CA GLU A 53 -4.86 -15.59 -0.03
C GLU A 53 -5.78 -16.42 0.87
N ASP A 54 -6.01 -15.96 2.11
CA ASP A 54 -6.92 -16.58 3.07
C ASP A 54 -8.42 -16.33 2.75
N LEU A 55 -8.73 -15.53 1.73
CA LEU A 55 -10.09 -15.22 1.29
C LEU A 55 -10.47 -16.11 0.10
N GLU A 56 -10.84 -17.36 0.40
CA GLU A 56 -11.06 -18.44 -0.60
C GLU A 56 -12.06 -18.09 -1.71
N ASN A 57 -13.01 -17.18 -1.46
CA ASN A 57 -14.04 -16.83 -2.44
C ASN A 57 -13.72 -15.56 -3.24
N LEU A 58 -12.56 -14.95 -2.99
CA LEU A 58 -12.15 -13.72 -3.64
C LEU A 58 -11.62 -14.00 -5.05
N SER A 59 -12.32 -13.49 -6.06
CA SER A 59 -11.82 -13.48 -7.43
C SER A 59 -10.82 -12.34 -7.63
N ILE A 60 -9.54 -12.63 -7.38
CA ILE A 60 -8.47 -11.65 -7.54
C ILE A 60 -8.19 -11.41 -9.04
N PRO A 61 -8.16 -10.15 -9.50
CA PRO A 61 -7.84 -9.83 -10.89
C PRO A 61 -6.46 -10.33 -11.31
N ILE A 62 -6.36 -10.91 -12.51
CA ILE A 62 -5.09 -11.40 -13.06
C ILE A 62 -4.56 -10.53 -14.19
N ASN A 63 -5.45 -9.80 -14.88
CA ASN A 63 -5.06 -8.95 -15.99
C ASN A 63 -4.64 -7.58 -15.47
N PHE A 64 -3.35 -7.26 -15.61
CA PHE A 64 -2.84 -5.96 -15.19
C PHE A 64 -2.72 -5.03 -16.39
N GLN A 65 -3.54 -3.98 -16.38
CA GLN A 65 -3.69 -2.97 -17.44
C GLN A 65 -3.13 -1.63 -16.99
N VAL A 66 -2.67 -0.83 -17.94
CA VAL A 66 -2.07 0.48 -17.66
C VAL A 66 -2.79 1.55 -18.47
N ASP A 67 -3.41 2.51 -17.77
CA ASP A 67 -3.82 3.76 -18.42
C ASP A 67 -2.60 4.65 -18.60
N GLN A 68 -2.07 4.65 -19.83
CA GLN A 68 -0.89 5.43 -20.22
C GLN A 68 -1.14 6.95 -20.20
N LYS A 69 -2.40 7.40 -20.16
CA LYS A 69 -2.76 8.82 -20.21
C LYS A 69 -2.97 9.42 -18.82
N ASP A 70 -3.34 8.62 -17.83
CA ASP A 70 -3.56 9.09 -16.46
C ASP A 70 -2.24 9.28 -15.71
N LEU A 71 -1.83 10.53 -15.51
CA LEU A 71 -0.61 10.89 -14.77
C LEU A 71 -0.83 11.03 -13.26
N SER A 72 -2.06 10.87 -12.76
CA SER A 72 -2.37 10.87 -11.32
C SER A 72 -1.92 9.56 -10.66
N ILE A 73 -1.98 9.46 -9.33
CA ILE A 73 -1.71 8.21 -8.60
C ILE A 73 -3.07 7.54 -8.38
N ASN A 74 -3.40 6.54 -9.20
CA ASN A 74 -4.73 5.95 -9.22
C ASN A 74 -4.68 4.49 -9.68
N ALA A 75 -5.70 3.73 -9.28
CA ALA A 75 -5.96 2.38 -9.75
C ALA A 75 -7.47 2.10 -9.72
N GLY A 76 -7.88 1.02 -10.37
CA GLY A 76 -9.23 0.50 -10.32
C GLY A 76 -9.20 -1.03 -10.47
N ALA A 77 -10.05 -1.74 -9.74
CA ALA A 77 -10.25 -3.18 -9.95
C ALA A 77 -11.66 -3.51 -10.45
N ALA A 78 -11.72 -4.43 -11.40
CA ALA A 78 -12.93 -5.10 -11.85
C ALA A 78 -12.68 -6.62 -11.92
N PHE A 79 -13.72 -7.40 -12.23
CA PHE A 79 -13.72 -8.87 -12.08
C PHE A 79 -12.47 -9.61 -12.59
N ASP A 80 -11.90 -9.20 -13.72
CA ASP A 80 -10.74 -9.88 -14.33
C ASP A 80 -9.51 -8.99 -14.48
N TYR A 81 -9.61 -7.68 -14.25
CA TYR A 81 -8.50 -6.76 -14.42
C TYR A 81 -8.31 -5.76 -13.27
N ILE A 82 -7.04 -5.44 -13.04
CA ILE A 82 -6.62 -4.25 -12.31
C ILE A 82 -6.05 -3.26 -13.32
N GLU A 83 -6.59 -2.05 -13.34
CA GLU A 83 -6.08 -0.94 -14.13
C GLU A 83 -5.30 -0.01 -13.21
N VAL A 84 -4.10 0.36 -13.63
CA VAL A 84 -3.26 1.33 -12.90
C VAL A 84 -2.94 2.52 -13.77
N SER A 85 -2.82 3.68 -13.16
CA SER A 85 -2.41 4.89 -13.87
C SER A 85 -0.91 4.90 -14.16
N ARG A 86 -0.52 5.66 -15.19
CA ARG A 86 0.88 5.98 -15.48
C ARG A 86 1.56 6.66 -14.29
N GLY A 87 0.85 7.49 -13.54
CA GLY A 87 1.40 8.16 -12.35
C GLY A 87 1.72 7.17 -11.22
N LEU A 88 0.89 6.14 -11.01
CA LEU A 88 1.17 5.10 -10.01
C LEU A 88 2.44 4.30 -10.37
N ILE A 89 2.64 3.97 -11.66
CA ILE A 89 3.88 3.31 -12.13
C ILE A 89 5.12 4.18 -11.90
N ASN A 90 5.00 5.48 -12.08
CA ASN A 90 6.15 6.37 -11.95
C ASN A 90 6.49 6.73 -10.50
N LEU A 91 5.57 6.50 -9.57
CA LEU A 91 5.75 6.75 -8.15
C LEU A 91 6.87 5.87 -7.56
N GLU A 92 7.76 6.47 -6.78
CA GLU A 92 8.86 5.75 -6.12
C GLU A 92 8.52 5.32 -4.69
N ASN A 93 7.42 5.84 -4.15
CA ASN A 93 6.93 5.53 -2.81
C ASN A 93 6.16 4.20 -2.83
N GLU A 94 6.90 3.11 -2.69
CA GLU A 94 6.37 1.74 -2.71
C GLU A 94 5.28 1.47 -1.65
N PRO A 95 5.37 1.94 -0.38
CA PRO A 95 4.27 1.82 0.57
C PRO A 95 2.94 2.40 0.08
N ILE A 96 2.98 3.51 -0.66
CA ILE A 96 1.78 4.11 -1.26
C ILE A 96 1.29 3.26 -2.43
N GLN A 97 2.19 2.69 -3.24
CA GLN A 97 1.79 1.75 -4.31
C GLN A 97 1.08 0.52 -3.75
N ILE A 98 1.64 -0.08 -2.70
CA ILE A 98 1.04 -1.21 -1.98
C ILE A 98 -0.35 -0.83 -1.45
N PHE A 99 -0.49 0.33 -0.81
CA PHE A 99 -1.77 0.79 -0.29
C PHE A 99 -2.82 0.94 -1.40
N VAL A 100 -2.48 1.61 -2.51
CA VAL A 100 -3.41 1.84 -3.63
C VAL A 100 -3.86 0.52 -4.23
N LEU A 101 -2.94 -0.40 -4.51
CA LEU A 101 -3.27 -1.72 -5.05
C LEU A 101 -4.11 -2.56 -4.07
N ALA A 102 -3.73 -2.57 -2.79
CA ALA A 102 -4.47 -3.32 -1.76
C ALA A 102 -5.87 -2.74 -1.52
N HIS A 103 -6.03 -1.42 -1.65
CA HIS A 103 -7.33 -0.76 -1.57
C HIS A 103 -8.28 -1.26 -2.67
N GLU A 104 -7.80 -1.37 -3.91
CA GLU A 104 -8.61 -1.87 -5.02
C GLU A 104 -9.08 -3.30 -4.82
N ILE A 105 -8.19 -4.19 -4.36
CA ILE A 105 -8.58 -5.58 -4.06
C ILE A 105 -9.49 -5.65 -2.84
N SER A 106 -9.33 -4.73 -1.89
CA SER A 106 -10.19 -4.65 -0.72
C SER A 106 -11.65 -4.34 -1.07
N HIS A 107 -11.95 -3.63 -2.17
CA HIS A 107 -13.32 -3.47 -2.65
C HIS A 107 -14.01 -4.81 -2.90
N LEU A 108 -13.29 -5.75 -3.50
CA LEU A 108 -13.78 -7.09 -3.79
C LEU A 108 -13.95 -7.91 -2.50
N ALA A 109 -13.10 -7.66 -1.50
CA ALA A 109 -13.07 -8.41 -0.24
C ALA A 109 -14.15 -8.03 0.78
N ILE A 110 -14.85 -6.89 0.60
CA ILE A 110 -15.81 -6.37 1.60
C ILE A 110 -16.89 -7.40 1.97
N LEU A 111 -17.48 -8.07 0.97
CA LEU A 111 -18.58 -9.01 1.21
C LEU A 111 -18.11 -10.29 1.91
N GLU A 112 -16.91 -10.76 1.60
CA GLU A 112 -16.32 -11.91 2.28
C GLU A 112 -15.94 -11.57 3.72
N GLN A 113 -15.33 -10.40 3.95
CA GLN A 113 -15.06 -9.89 5.30
C GLN A 113 -16.34 -9.73 6.13
N LYS A 114 -17.42 -9.24 5.53
CA LYS A 114 -18.75 -9.18 6.16
C LYS A 114 -19.21 -10.57 6.62
N GLN A 115 -19.02 -11.60 5.80
CA GLN A 115 -19.39 -12.98 6.14
C GLN A 115 -18.53 -13.53 7.28
N ILE A 116 -17.20 -13.35 7.21
CA ILE A 116 -16.24 -13.74 8.27
C ILE A 116 -16.61 -13.11 9.61
N LEU A 117 -17.02 -11.84 9.61
CA LEU A 117 -17.43 -11.11 10.81
C LEU A 117 -18.85 -11.42 11.29
N GLY A 118 -19.60 -12.25 10.56
CA GLY A 118 -20.96 -12.68 10.90
C GLY A 118 -22.03 -11.60 10.73
N ILE A 119 -21.78 -10.58 9.90
CA ILE A 119 -22.73 -9.48 9.66
C ILE A 119 -23.78 -9.95 8.65
N GLN A 120 -25.02 -10.12 9.12
CA GLN A 120 -26.11 -10.65 8.30
C GLN A 120 -26.81 -9.54 7.48
N SER A 121 -26.89 -8.33 8.02
CA SER A 121 -27.59 -7.20 7.37
C SER A 121 -26.94 -6.76 6.06
N GLU A 122 -27.74 -6.27 5.13
CA GLU A 122 -27.24 -5.54 3.96
C GLU A 122 -26.57 -4.23 4.40
N LEU A 123 -25.74 -3.65 3.52
CA LEU A 123 -25.12 -2.35 3.78
C LEU A 123 -26.21 -1.28 3.77
N PRO A 124 -26.54 -0.64 4.90
CA PRO A 124 -27.66 0.30 4.94
C PRO A 124 -27.32 1.57 4.18
N LYS A 125 -28.29 2.15 3.47
CA LYS A 125 -28.16 3.49 2.88
C LYS A 125 -28.15 4.53 3.99
N GLY A 126 -27.00 5.15 4.22
CA GLY A 126 -26.87 6.25 5.17
C GLY A 126 -27.46 7.56 4.62
N SER A 127 -27.94 8.41 5.52
CA SER A 127 -28.52 9.72 5.20
C SER A 127 -27.47 10.83 4.99
N LYS A 128 -26.26 10.66 5.54
CA LYS A 128 -25.10 11.55 5.43
C LYS A 128 -23.93 10.84 4.74
N ILE A 129 -23.72 9.57 5.01
CA ILE A 129 -22.67 8.73 4.40
C ILE A 129 -23.36 7.62 3.63
N ASN A 130 -23.42 7.79 2.31
CA ASN A 130 -23.98 6.79 1.41
C ASN A 130 -23.14 5.51 1.38
N ASP A 131 -23.72 4.48 0.76
CA ASP A 131 -23.10 3.17 0.52
C ASP A 131 -21.75 3.26 -0.18
N TYR A 132 -21.61 4.08 -1.23
CA TYR A 132 -20.33 4.30 -1.92
C TYR A 132 -19.24 4.76 -0.97
N LYS A 133 -19.51 5.78 -0.15
CA LYS A 133 -18.54 6.31 0.81
C LYS A 133 -18.19 5.32 1.91
N LYS A 134 -19.15 4.48 2.33
CA LYS A 134 -18.86 3.39 3.29
C LYS A 134 -17.92 2.36 2.68
N VAL A 135 -18.15 1.99 1.43
CA VAL A 135 -17.30 1.06 0.69
C VAL A 135 -15.86 1.57 0.66
N GLU A 136 -15.62 2.86 0.39
CA GLU A 136 -14.28 3.46 0.46
C GLU A 136 -13.62 3.29 1.85
N TYR A 137 -14.35 3.61 2.93
CA TYR A 137 -13.83 3.46 4.28
C TYR A 137 -13.56 2.00 4.67
N LEU A 138 -14.39 1.06 4.19
CA LEU A 138 -14.21 -0.36 4.42
C LEU A 138 -12.98 -0.87 3.66
N SER A 139 -12.82 -0.49 2.39
CA SER A 139 -11.64 -0.83 1.59
C SER A 139 -10.35 -0.30 2.21
N ASP A 140 -10.35 0.95 2.69
CA ASP A 140 -9.23 1.51 3.46
C ASP A 140 -8.89 0.68 4.70
N LEU A 141 -9.92 0.30 5.46
CA LEU A 141 -9.74 -0.45 6.69
C LEU A 141 -9.16 -1.84 6.41
N ILE A 142 -9.71 -2.55 5.43
CA ILE A 142 -9.25 -3.89 5.04
C ILE A 142 -7.80 -3.81 4.54
N ALA A 143 -7.49 -2.88 3.63
CA ALA A 143 -6.13 -2.70 3.12
C ALA A 143 -5.12 -2.44 4.26
N ILE A 144 -5.43 -1.50 5.15
CA ILE A 144 -4.54 -1.18 6.28
C ILE A 144 -4.40 -2.37 7.25
N TYR A 145 -5.49 -3.08 7.54
CA TYR A 145 -5.45 -4.26 8.40
C TYR A 145 -4.57 -5.36 7.81
N LEU A 146 -4.73 -5.65 6.52
CA LEU A 146 -3.98 -6.71 5.83
C LEU A 146 -2.50 -6.34 5.64
N ILE A 147 -2.19 -5.10 5.23
CA ILE A 147 -0.81 -4.62 5.15
C ILE A 147 -0.15 -4.73 6.52
N LYS A 148 -0.82 -4.28 7.57
CA LYS A 148 -0.27 -4.34 8.93
C LYS A 148 -0.04 -5.78 9.40
N THR A 149 -0.98 -6.66 9.13
CA THR A 149 -0.94 -8.06 9.59
C THR A 149 0.19 -8.83 8.92
N ASN A 150 0.38 -8.63 7.61
CA ASN A 150 1.33 -9.39 6.81
C ASN A 150 2.71 -8.73 6.72
N TYR A 151 2.78 -7.40 6.66
CA TYR A 151 4.01 -6.61 6.46
C TYR A 151 4.05 -5.37 7.38
N PRO A 152 4.27 -5.56 8.69
CA PRO A 152 4.26 -4.47 9.68
C PRO A 152 5.22 -3.31 9.36
N GLU A 153 6.39 -3.61 8.78
CA GLU A 153 7.39 -2.61 8.39
C GLU A 153 6.89 -1.71 7.23
N VAL A 154 6.13 -2.27 6.28
CA VAL A 154 5.48 -1.49 5.22
C VAL A 154 4.40 -0.61 5.83
N PHE A 155 3.64 -1.12 6.80
CA PHE A 155 2.66 -0.32 7.52
C PHE A 155 3.29 0.87 8.26
N ASP A 156 4.43 0.68 8.93
CA ASP A 156 5.11 1.77 9.64
C ASP A 156 5.60 2.87 8.67
N LEU A 157 6.11 2.48 7.50
CA LEU A 157 6.45 3.42 6.43
C LEU A 157 5.20 4.13 5.90
N LEU A 158 4.09 3.43 5.73
CA LEU A 158 2.83 4.01 5.27
C LEU A 158 2.24 5.00 6.30
N ASP A 159 2.26 4.69 7.60
CA ASP A 159 1.80 5.59 8.69
C ASP A 159 2.59 6.92 8.65
N SER A 160 3.90 6.84 8.40
CA SER A 160 4.75 8.03 8.22
C SER A 160 4.39 8.88 6.99
N ASN A 161 3.71 8.27 6.00
CA ASN A 161 3.30 8.91 4.74
C ASN A 161 1.81 9.31 4.70
N PHE A 162 1.06 9.18 5.80
CA PHE A 162 -0.38 9.52 5.80
C PHE A 162 -0.70 10.96 5.39
N CYS A 163 0.22 11.91 5.60
CA CYS A 163 0.04 13.29 5.11
C CYS A 163 0.01 13.32 3.58
N TYR A 164 0.96 12.64 2.93
CA TYR A 164 1.04 12.55 1.49
C TYR A 164 -0.13 11.73 0.91
N LEU A 165 -0.49 10.63 1.56
CA LEU A 165 -1.66 9.83 1.16
C LEU A 165 -2.96 10.66 1.23
N GLN A 166 -3.10 11.53 2.24
CA GLN A 166 -4.24 12.44 2.34
C GLN A 166 -4.38 13.35 1.12
N GLU A 167 -3.26 13.84 0.60
CA GLU A 167 -3.22 14.72 -0.57
C GLU A 167 -3.60 13.97 -1.84
N ILE A 168 -3.10 12.75 -2.01
CA ILE A 168 -3.43 11.87 -3.16
C ILE A 168 -4.92 11.57 -3.20
N LEU A 169 -5.52 11.23 -2.06
CA LEU A 169 -6.95 10.90 -1.96
C LEU A 169 -7.88 12.10 -2.22
N GLY A 170 -7.34 13.33 -2.19
CA GLY A 170 -8.01 14.52 -2.71
C GLY A 170 -9.26 14.97 -1.94
N ALA A 171 -10.09 15.77 -2.63
CA ALA A 171 -11.30 16.35 -2.07
C ALA A 171 -12.49 15.37 -2.10
N ALA A 172 -13.47 15.59 -1.22
CA ALA A 172 -14.68 14.79 -1.20
C ALA A 172 -15.47 14.93 -2.51
N SER A 173 -16.10 13.83 -2.92
CA SER A 173 -17.07 13.78 -4.02
C SER A 173 -18.37 13.12 -3.57
N PHE A 174 -19.26 12.82 -4.51
CA PHE A 174 -20.49 12.08 -4.20
C PHE A 174 -20.20 10.63 -3.78
N THR A 175 -19.28 9.97 -4.47
CA THR A 175 -18.93 8.56 -4.23
C THR A 175 -17.77 8.39 -3.26
N HIS A 176 -16.84 9.34 -3.21
CA HIS A 176 -15.63 9.24 -2.38
C HIS A 176 -15.66 10.24 -1.20
N PRO A 177 -15.34 9.83 0.03
CA PRO A 177 -15.02 10.77 1.11
C PRO A 177 -13.73 11.52 0.78
N SER A 178 -13.51 12.66 1.44
CA SER A 178 -12.23 13.37 1.28
C SER A 178 -11.06 12.55 1.84
N GLY A 179 -9.86 12.78 1.30
CA GLY A 179 -8.62 12.20 1.83
C GLY A 179 -8.46 12.47 3.33
N LYS A 180 -8.82 13.67 3.80
CA LYS A 180 -8.82 13.98 5.24
C LYS A 180 -9.71 13.04 6.04
N GLU A 181 -10.96 12.83 5.61
CA GLU A 181 -11.89 11.95 6.31
C GLU A 181 -11.44 10.49 6.29
N ARG A 182 -10.88 10.02 5.17
CA ARG A 182 -10.32 8.67 5.00
C ARG A 182 -9.12 8.44 5.93
N ILE A 183 -8.15 9.35 5.94
CA ILE A 183 -7.01 9.27 6.86
C ILE A 183 -7.44 9.39 8.32
N ASP A 184 -8.41 10.26 8.65
CA ASP A 184 -8.96 10.35 10.00
C ASP A 184 -9.66 9.03 10.43
N SER A 185 -10.30 8.33 9.50
CA SER A 185 -10.89 7.00 9.70
C SER A 185 -9.82 5.94 9.99
N ILE A 186 -8.75 5.90 9.19
CA ILE A 186 -7.62 4.99 9.37
C ILE A 186 -6.93 5.25 10.71
N LYS A 187 -6.66 6.51 11.05
CA LYS A 187 -6.03 6.87 12.34
C LYS A 187 -6.86 6.45 13.56
N LYS A 188 -8.19 6.40 13.46
CA LYS A 188 -9.04 5.84 14.53
C LYS A 188 -8.77 4.35 14.74
N TYR A 189 -8.62 3.58 13.66
CA TYR A 189 -8.22 2.18 13.74
C TYR A 189 -6.82 2.03 14.35
N VAL A 190 -5.82 2.76 13.81
CA VAL A 190 -4.43 2.74 14.30
C VAL A 190 -4.31 3.11 15.78
N LYS A 191 -5.15 4.04 16.26
CA LYS A 191 -5.19 4.41 17.69
C LYS A 191 -5.79 3.30 18.58
N ASN A 192 -6.76 2.55 18.07
CA ASN A 192 -7.44 1.50 18.82
C ASN A 192 -6.58 0.24 18.97
N ILE A 193 -5.84 -0.14 17.92
CA ILE A 193 -4.90 -1.27 17.97
C ILE A 193 -3.81 -1.06 19.04
N ARG A 194 -3.34 0.18 19.25
CA ARG A 194 -2.33 0.50 20.29
C ARG A 194 -2.84 0.30 21.72
N LYS A 195 -4.15 0.11 21.88
CA LYS A 195 -4.83 0.02 23.18
C LYS A 195 -5.49 -1.34 23.41
N GLY A 196 -5.43 -2.27 22.46
CA GLY A 196 -6.20 -3.50 22.52
C GLY A 196 -5.74 -4.55 21.51
N ASN A 197 -6.61 -5.52 21.26
CA ASN A 197 -6.37 -6.58 20.28
C ASN A 197 -6.68 -6.07 18.87
N GLU A 198 -5.83 -6.43 17.91
CA GLU A 198 -5.94 -5.99 16.51
C GLU A 198 -7.23 -6.46 15.84
N ASN A 199 -7.53 -7.75 15.90
CA ASN A 199 -8.73 -8.35 15.30
C ASN A 199 -10.02 -7.77 15.89
N ILE A 200 -10.04 -7.53 17.22
CA ILE A 200 -11.18 -6.87 17.88
C ILE A 200 -11.31 -5.42 17.38
N SER A 201 -10.19 -4.70 17.23
CA SER A 201 -10.19 -3.31 16.75
C SER A 201 -10.65 -3.22 15.29
N PHE A 202 -10.22 -4.16 14.44
CA PHE A 202 -10.65 -4.29 13.06
C PHE A 202 -12.16 -4.55 12.99
N ARG A 203 -12.64 -5.61 13.67
CA ARG A 203 -14.08 -5.95 13.72
C ARG A 203 -14.95 -4.79 14.17
N ASN A 204 -14.58 -4.14 15.27
CA ASN A 204 -15.36 -3.02 15.81
C ASN A 204 -15.38 -1.82 14.86
N ARG A 205 -14.26 -1.53 14.18
CA ARG A 205 -14.20 -0.46 13.20
C ARG A 205 -15.01 -0.79 11.95
N PHE A 206 -14.94 -2.04 11.47
CA PHE A 206 -15.70 -2.53 10.32
C PHE A 206 -17.20 -2.38 10.56
N ILE A 207 -17.71 -2.91 11.67
CA ILE A 207 -19.13 -2.81 12.06
C ILE A 207 -19.55 -1.34 12.17
N HIS A 208 -18.74 -0.52 12.84
CA HIS A 208 -19.05 0.90 12.96
C HIS A 208 -19.16 1.60 11.60
N ILE A 209 -18.27 1.31 10.64
CA ILE A 209 -18.32 1.87 9.29
C ILE A 209 -19.57 1.38 8.55
N TRP A 210 -19.86 0.08 8.65
CA TRP A 210 -21.04 -0.57 8.05
C TRP A 210 -22.34 0.16 8.45
N GLU A 211 -22.46 0.49 9.73
CA GLU A 211 -23.65 1.08 10.34
C GLU A 211 -23.75 2.62 10.23
N MET A 212 -22.71 3.30 9.71
CA MET A 212 -22.69 4.77 9.64
C MET A 212 -23.95 5.31 8.95
N GLN A 213 -24.44 6.44 9.44
CA GLN A 213 -25.57 7.16 8.84
C GLN A 213 -25.06 8.32 8.03
#